data_AF-A0AAV6JMR9-F1
#
_entry.id   AF-A0AAV6JMR9-F1
#
_cell.length_a   1.000
_cell.length_b   1.000
_cell.length_c   1.000
_cell.angle_alpha   90.00
_cell.angle_beta   90.00
_cell.angle_gamma   90.00
#
_symmetry.space_group_name_H-M   'P 1'
#
loop_
_entity.id
_entity.type
_entity.pdbx_description
1 polymer ?
#
loop_
_entity_poly.entity_id
_entity_poly.type
_entity_poly.pdbx_seq_one_letter_code
_entity_poly.pdbx_strand_id
1 'polypeptide(L)'
;MKPQREGGGNNIYGDDVRKSLLRLQEEGAEENAAYILMQRIFPTIAPTYLMRDGICHKDHAMSELGIYGAYLRNKENVIMNEQCGYLMRTKVSSSNEGGVAAGFAVLDSVYLN
;
A
#
# COMPACT_ATOMS: atom_id res chain seq x y z
N MET A 1 0.07 5.20 10.41
CA MET A 1 0.57 6.58 10.27
C MET A 1 1.57 6.62 9.13
N LYS A 2 1.55 7.64 8.29
CA LYS A 2 2.37 7.70 7.06
C LYS A 2 3.26 8.95 7.06
N PRO A 3 4.58 8.82 6.89
CA PRO A 3 5.45 9.96 6.61
C PRO A 3 5.38 10.37 5.13
N GLN A 4 5.99 11.50 4.78
CA GLN A 4 6.17 11.95 3.38
C GLN A 4 7.26 11.15 2.65
N ARG A 5 7.03 9.85 2.42
CA ARG A 5 7.95 8.94 1.69
C ARG A 5 7.20 7.97 0.77
N GLU A 6 7.90 7.54 -0.28
CA GLU A 6 7.38 6.64 -1.32
C GLU A 6 8.07 5.27 -1.31
N GLY A 7 7.55 4.31 -2.09
CA GLY A 7 8.21 3.01 -2.34
C GLY A 7 7.92 1.89 -1.33
N GLY A 8 7.11 2.15 -0.30
CA GLY A 8 6.78 1.17 0.75
C GLY A 8 7.83 1.07 1.86
N GLY A 9 7.51 0.41 2.97
CA GLY A 9 8.40 0.17 4.11
C GLY A 9 8.50 1.32 5.13
N ASN A 10 7.79 2.43 4.92
CA ASN A 10 7.96 3.64 5.74
C ASN A 10 6.80 3.88 6.73
N ASN A 11 5.72 3.12 6.63
CA ASN A 11 4.52 3.34 7.43
C ASN A 11 4.71 2.78 8.85
N ILE A 12 4.02 3.41 9.80
CA ILE A 12 4.01 3.00 11.21
C ILE A 12 2.63 2.40 11.52
N TYR A 13 2.60 1.24 12.19
CA TYR A 13 1.40 0.46 12.45
C TYR A 13 1.28 0.07 13.93
N GLY A 14 0.07 -0.31 14.36
CA GLY A 14 -0.18 -0.89 15.68
C GLY A 14 0.36 -0.06 16.85
N ASP A 15 1.01 -0.72 17.80
CA ASP A 15 1.56 -0.09 19.00
C ASP A 15 2.61 0.97 18.70
N ASP A 16 3.32 0.85 17.57
CA ASP A 16 4.34 1.84 17.20
C ASP A 16 3.71 3.16 16.78
N VAL A 17 2.44 3.16 16.32
CA VAL A 17 1.69 4.42 16.12
C VAL A 17 1.49 5.10 17.47
N ARG A 18 1.06 4.36 18.50
CA ARG A 18 0.87 4.91 19.84
C ARG A 18 2.17 5.49 20.39
N LYS A 19 3.28 4.74 20.32
CA LYS A 19 4.60 5.21 20.78
C LYS A 19 5.04 6.46 20.03
N SER A 20 4.88 6.46 18.71
CA SER A 20 5.28 7.59 17.87
C SER A 20 4.47 8.84 18.19
N LEU A 21 3.15 8.71 18.38
CA LEU A 21 2.29 9.84 18.73
C LEU A 21 2.61 10.43 20.11
N LEU A 22 2.94 9.58 21.11
CA LEU A 22 3.35 10.07 22.43
C LEU A 22 4.67 10.85 22.35
N ARG A 23 5.68 10.30 21.65
CA ARG A 23 6.97 10.98 21.43
C ARG A 23 6.78 12.34 20.73
N LEU A 24 5.96 12.36 19.69
CA LEU A 24 5.61 13.55 18.91
C LEU A 24 4.85 14.62 19.71
N GLN A 25 4.17 14.24 20.80
CA GLN A 25 3.57 15.22 21.73
C GLN A 25 4.63 15.88 22.63
N GLU A 26 5.68 15.15 22.99
CA GLU A 26 6.78 15.64 23.84
C GLU A 26 7.74 16.56 23.07
N GLU A 27 8.01 16.27 21.79
CA GLU A 27 8.96 17.00 20.93
C GLU A 27 8.40 18.31 20.33
N GLY A 28 7.08 18.53 20.43
CA GLY A 28 6.41 19.75 19.95
C GLY A 28 5.75 19.61 18.57
N ALA A 29 4.87 20.56 18.24
CA ALA A 29 3.92 20.43 17.12
C ALA A 29 4.52 20.43 15.71
N GLU A 30 5.75 20.92 15.53
CA GLU A 30 6.36 21.08 14.19
C GLU A 30 6.70 19.74 13.53
N GLU A 31 7.17 18.74 14.28
CA GLU A 31 7.50 17.41 13.72
C GLU A 31 6.24 16.65 13.27
N ASN A 32 5.08 16.94 13.86
CA ASN A 32 3.83 16.24 13.57
C ASN A 32 3.34 16.50 12.15
N ALA A 33 3.72 17.64 11.56
CA ALA A 33 3.40 18.00 10.19
C ALA A 33 4.03 17.05 9.15
N ALA A 34 5.06 16.29 9.53
CA ALA A 34 5.68 15.30 8.65
C ALA A 34 4.82 14.04 8.43
N TYR A 35 3.73 13.87 9.19
CA TYR A 35 2.92 12.65 9.19
C TYR A 35 1.44 12.91 8.94
N ILE A 36 0.77 11.93 8.34
CA ILE A 36 -0.69 11.84 8.31
C ILE A 36 -1.19 10.59 9.03
N LEU A 37 -2.35 10.71 9.69
CA LEU A 37 -3.13 9.56 10.16
C LEU A 37 -4.12 9.15 9.07
N MET A 38 -4.17 7.85 8.82
CA MET A 38 -5.08 7.24 7.85
C MET A 38 -5.77 6.07 8.51
N GLN A 39 -7.08 5.96 8.33
CA GLN A 39 -7.85 4.80 8.79
C GLN A 39 -7.30 3.53 8.13
N ARG A 40 -7.04 2.49 8.94
CA ARG A 40 -6.63 1.18 8.43
C ARG A 40 -7.83 0.50 7.77
N ILE A 41 -7.65 0.08 6.52
CA ILE A 41 -8.63 -0.71 5.77
C ILE A 41 -8.40 -2.19 6.08
N PHE A 42 -9.47 -2.95 6.28
CA PHE A 42 -9.45 -4.39 6.53
C PHE A 42 -10.27 -5.11 5.46
N PRO A 43 -9.65 -5.47 4.31
CA PRO A 43 -10.33 -6.19 3.24
C PRO A 43 -10.69 -7.61 3.65
N THR A 44 -11.56 -8.27 2.86
CA THR A 44 -11.78 -9.71 2.98
C THR A 44 -10.50 -10.47 2.73
N ILE A 45 -10.25 -11.47 3.58
CA ILE A 45 -9.08 -12.35 3.51
C ILE A 45 -9.52 -13.68 2.90
N ALA A 46 -8.70 -14.21 1.99
CA ALA A 46 -8.97 -15.49 1.32
C ALA A 46 -7.75 -16.43 1.40
N PRO A 47 -7.95 -17.76 1.39
CA PRO A 47 -6.86 -18.71 1.19
C PRO A 47 -6.27 -18.56 -0.22
N THR A 48 -4.97 -18.32 -0.29
CA THR A 48 -4.25 -18.01 -1.53
C THR A 48 -2.95 -18.80 -1.60
N TYR A 49 -2.56 -19.21 -2.80
CA TYR A 49 -1.23 -19.75 -3.08
C TYR A 49 -0.32 -18.63 -3.57
N LEU A 50 0.77 -18.39 -2.86
CA LEU A 50 1.80 -17.42 -3.20
C LEU A 50 3.03 -18.16 -3.73
N MET A 51 3.52 -17.75 -4.90
CA MET A 51 4.73 -18.32 -5.51
C MET A 51 5.89 -17.33 -5.42
N ARG A 52 7.03 -17.78 -4.91
CA ARG A 52 8.29 -17.00 -4.93
C ARG A 52 9.49 -17.92 -5.05
N ASP A 53 10.42 -17.59 -5.92
CA ASP A 53 11.66 -18.35 -6.15
C ASP A 53 11.42 -19.85 -6.38
N GLY A 54 10.32 -20.17 -7.09
CA GLY A 54 9.88 -21.55 -7.35
C GLY A 54 9.22 -22.27 -6.17
N ILE A 55 9.09 -21.62 -5.00
CA ILE A 55 8.48 -22.18 -3.79
C ILE A 55 7.03 -21.70 -3.67
N CYS A 56 6.14 -22.66 -3.43
CA CYS A 56 4.72 -22.41 -3.18
C CYS A 56 4.43 -22.31 -1.68
N HIS A 57 3.78 -21.24 -1.27
CA HIS A 57 3.29 -21.04 0.09
C HIS A 57 1.78 -20.87 0.06
N LYS A 58 1.06 -21.62 0.88
CA LYS A 58 -0.38 -21.47 1.07
C LYS A 58 -0.64 -20.71 2.36
N ASP A 59 -1.33 -19.57 2.26
CA ASP A 59 -1.68 -18.76 3.43
C ASP A 59 -2.96 -17.95 3.17
N HIS A 60 -3.43 -17.24 4.19
CA HIS A 60 -4.51 -16.28 4.12
C HIS A 60 -3.96 -14.91 3.69
N ALA A 61 -4.41 -14.44 2.53
CA ALA A 61 -3.94 -13.21 1.91
C ALA A 61 -5.06 -12.21 1.66
N MET A 62 -4.66 -10.96 1.43
CA MET A 62 -5.52 -9.87 0.99
C MET A 62 -4.87 -9.14 -0.18
N SER A 63 -5.71 -8.52 -1.00
CA SER A 63 -5.28 -7.90 -2.25
C SER A 63 -5.50 -6.38 -2.24
N GLU A 64 -4.63 -5.68 -2.97
CA GLU A 64 -4.67 -4.25 -3.22
C GLU A 64 -4.72 -4.02 -4.73
N LEU A 65 -5.81 -3.41 -5.20
CA LEU A 65 -6.03 -3.08 -6.61
C LEU A 65 -5.51 -1.67 -6.92
N GLY A 66 -4.54 -1.58 -7.82
CA GLY A 66 -4.09 -0.33 -8.43
C GLY A 66 -4.67 -0.16 -9.82
N ILE A 67 -5.12 1.05 -10.15
CA ILE A 67 -5.59 1.42 -11.48
C ILE A 67 -4.60 2.42 -12.07
N TYR A 68 -4.05 2.12 -13.24
CA TYR A 68 -3.14 3.04 -13.93
C TYR A 68 -3.93 4.14 -14.64
N GLY A 69 -3.43 5.36 -14.58
CA GLY A 69 -3.95 6.49 -15.35
C GLY A 69 -2.82 7.19 -16.09
N ALA A 70 -3.09 7.63 -17.32
CA ALA A 70 -2.17 8.44 -18.10
C ALA A 70 -2.84 9.78 -18.45
N TYR A 71 -2.13 10.87 -18.18
CA TYR A 71 -2.63 12.22 -18.36
C TYR A 71 -1.61 13.10 -19.09
N LEU A 72 -2.07 13.81 -20.13
CA LEU A 72 -1.28 14.77 -20.90
C LEU A 72 -2.08 16.05 -21.10
N ARG A 73 -1.48 17.20 -20.75
CA ARG A 73 -2.05 18.53 -21.01
C ARG A 73 -1.02 19.48 -21.59
N ASN A 74 -1.50 20.48 -22.34
CA ASN A 74 -0.72 21.63 -22.74
C ASN A 74 -1.49 22.91 -22.38
N LYS A 75 -0.94 23.71 -21.44
CA LYS A 75 -1.67 24.82 -20.79
C LYS A 75 -3.03 24.33 -20.35
N GLU A 76 -4.13 24.98 -20.72
CA GLU A 76 -5.50 24.62 -20.35
C GLU A 76 -6.06 23.44 -21.16
N ASN A 77 -5.42 23.05 -22.26
CA ASN A 77 -5.91 22.00 -23.13
C ASN A 77 -5.50 20.61 -22.60
N VAL A 78 -6.48 19.79 -22.22
CA VAL A 78 -6.27 18.37 -21.91
C VAL A 78 -6.21 17.59 -23.22
N ILE A 79 -5.07 16.98 -23.49
CA ILE A 79 -4.81 16.20 -24.72
C ILE A 79 -5.18 14.73 -24.49
N MET A 80 -4.93 14.21 -23.29
CA MET A 80 -5.21 12.82 -22.92
C MET A 80 -5.52 12.72 -21.43
N ASN A 81 -6.52 11.91 -21.07
CA ASN A 81 -6.85 11.57 -19.68
C ASN A 81 -7.52 10.20 -19.66
N GLU A 82 -6.72 9.13 -19.60
CA GLU A 82 -7.18 7.77 -19.84
C GLU A 82 -6.84 6.85 -18.67
N GLN A 83 -7.67 5.83 -18.46
CA GLN A 83 -7.36 4.68 -17.62
C GLN A 83 -6.60 3.63 -18.45
N CYS A 84 -5.44 3.19 -17.97
CA CYS A 84 -4.45 2.45 -18.77
C CYS A 84 -4.13 1.07 -18.20
N GLY A 85 -5.15 0.33 -17.79
CA GLY A 85 -5.02 -1.00 -17.18
C GLY A 85 -4.96 -0.96 -15.65
N TYR A 86 -4.56 -2.08 -15.06
CA TYR A 86 -4.55 -2.28 -13.62
C TYR A 86 -3.37 -3.13 -13.17
N LEU A 87 -3.11 -3.11 -11.87
CA LEU A 87 -2.16 -3.97 -11.17
C LEU A 87 -2.81 -4.47 -9.90
N MET A 88 -2.97 -5.79 -9.77
CA MET A 88 -3.36 -6.40 -8.51
C MET A 88 -2.10 -6.86 -7.78
N ARG A 89 -1.98 -6.48 -6.50
CA ARG A 89 -0.92 -6.95 -5.60
C ARG A 89 -1.56 -7.71 -4.45
N THR A 90 -1.02 -8.88 -4.12
CA THR A 90 -1.55 -9.72 -3.05
C THR A 90 -0.45 -10.00 -2.03
N LYS A 91 -0.81 -9.92 -0.75
CA LYS A 91 0.11 -10.16 0.36
C LYS A 91 -0.55 -10.98 1.45
N VAL A 92 0.27 -11.68 2.23
CA VAL A 92 -0.22 -12.36 3.44
C VAL A 92 -0.86 -11.36 4.39
N SER A 93 -1.98 -11.74 5.00
CA SER A 93 -2.81 -10.86 5.83
C SER A 93 -2.11 -10.35 7.09
N SER A 94 -1.12 -11.08 7.58
CA SER A 94 -0.26 -10.70 8.70
C SER A 94 0.77 -9.62 8.36
N SER A 95 1.03 -9.36 7.07
CA SER A 95 2.03 -8.37 6.65
C SER A 95 1.47 -6.95 6.64
N ASN A 96 2.17 -6.05 7.33
CA ASN A 96 1.85 -4.62 7.27
C ASN A 96 2.32 -3.98 5.96
N GLU A 97 3.39 -4.47 5.34
CA GLU A 97 3.96 -3.92 4.11
C GLU A 97 3.46 -4.65 2.85
N GLY A 98 3.45 -3.97 1.70
CA GLY A 98 2.82 -4.46 0.46
C GLY A 98 3.58 -4.21 -0.84
N GLY A 99 4.86 -3.82 -0.75
CA GLY A 99 5.69 -3.61 -1.94
C GLY A 99 6.12 -4.94 -2.57
N VAL A 100 5.89 -5.10 -3.88
CA VAL A 100 6.38 -6.28 -4.63
C VAL A 100 7.91 -6.26 -4.73
N ALA A 101 8.48 -5.12 -5.14
CA ALA A 101 9.94 -4.94 -5.24
C ALA A 101 10.65 -5.05 -3.88
N ALA A 102 9.97 -4.64 -2.80
CA ALA A 102 10.48 -4.79 -1.44
C ALA A 102 10.30 -6.22 -0.87
N GLY A 103 9.68 -7.12 -1.63
CA GLY A 103 9.52 -8.52 -1.25
C GLY A 103 8.35 -8.80 -0.29
N PHE A 104 7.39 -7.89 -0.10
CA PHE A 104 6.26 -8.12 0.81
C PHE A 104 4.99 -8.64 0.12
N ALA A 105 4.88 -8.46 -1.19
CA ALA A 105 3.71 -8.86 -1.98
C ALA A 105 4.12 -9.68 -3.21
N VAL A 106 3.14 -10.32 -3.83
CA VAL A 106 3.23 -10.96 -5.16
C VAL A 106 2.29 -10.27 -6.13
N LEU A 107 2.54 -10.46 -7.42
CA LEU A 107 1.62 -10.03 -8.48
C LEU A 107 0.42 -10.98 -8.54
N ASP A 108 -0.73 -10.42 -8.87
CA ASP A 108 -1.98 -11.17 -8.97
C ASP A 108 -2.85 -10.63 -10.13
N SER A 109 -4.01 -11.23 -10.34
CA SER A 109 -5.03 -10.81 -11.31
C SER A 109 -6.39 -10.68 -10.64
N VAL A 110 -7.31 -9.91 -11.25
CA VAL A 110 -8.67 -9.78 -10.74
C VAL A 110 -9.55 -10.85 -11.38
N TYR A 111 -10.33 -11.55 -10.56
CA TYR A 111 -11.37 -12.46 -11.02
C TYR A 111 -12.74 -11.82 -10.79
N LEU A 112 -13.46 -11.54 -11.88
CA LEU A 112 -14.82 -10.98 -11.86
C LEU A 112 -15.80 -12.11 -12.18
N ASN A 113 -16.71 -12.40 -11.25
CA ASN A 113 -17.83 -13.34 -11.45
C ASN A 113 -19.00 -12.65 -12.12
#